data_AF-A0A536UW22-F1
#
_entry.id   AF-A0A536UW22-F1
#
_cell.length_a   1.000
_cell.length_b   1.000
_cell.length_c   1.000
_cell.angle_alpha   90.00
_cell.angle_beta   90.00
_cell.angle_gamma   90.00
#
_symmetry.space_group_name_H-M   'P 1'
#
loop_
_entity.id
_entity.type
_entity.pdbx_description
1 polymer ?
#
loop_
_entity_poly.entity_id
_entity_poly.type
_entity_poly.pdbx_seq_one_letter_code
_entity_poly.pdbx_strand_id
1 'polypeptide(L)'
;LIDGGTVRLPRLIGESRAMDLILTGRTVDAQEALAIGLANRVVPAGQALAAARELAATIAAFPQTCVRSDRAGVRAQAGCSLRDALAQEFALGMATLRSGESQQGAARFAAGAGRKGVFE
;
A
#
# COMPACT_ATOMS: atom_id res chain seq x y z
N LEU A 1 13.90 16.44 15.06
CA LEU A 1 12.92 15.78 14.19
C LEU A 1 12.79 14.32 14.63
N ILE A 2 11.62 13.86 15.07
CA ILE A 2 11.35 12.48 15.55
C ILE A 2 10.02 11.99 14.95
N ASP A 3 9.80 12.27 13.68
CA ASP A 3 8.57 11.93 12.93
C ASP A 3 8.75 10.71 12.01
N GLY A 4 9.98 10.19 11.91
CA GLY A 4 10.34 9.07 11.05
C GLY A 4 10.70 9.45 9.62
N GLY A 5 10.81 10.73 9.28
CA GLY A 5 11.15 11.21 7.92
C GLY A 5 12.48 10.65 7.40
N THR A 6 13.52 10.66 8.24
CA THR A 6 14.85 10.12 7.90
C THR A 6 14.89 8.59 7.70
N VAL A 7 13.85 7.87 8.14
CA VAL A 7 13.73 6.43 7.99
C VAL A 7 12.82 6.05 6.83
N ARG A 8 11.65 6.72 6.72
CA ARG A 8 10.61 6.34 5.77
C ARG A 8 10.81 6.98 4.40
N LEU A 9 11.26 8.23 4.33
CA LEU A 9 11.40 8.92 3.05
C LEU A 9 12.42 8.24 2.13
N PRO A 10 13.64 7.86 2.58
CA PRO A 10 14.58 7.13 1.71
C PRO A 10 14.03 5.79 1.20
N ARG A 11 13.20 5.11 1.99
CA ARG A 11 12.55 3.85 1.60
C ARG A 11 11.46 4.03 0.53
N LEU A 12 10.89 5.23 0.44
CA LEU A 12 9.85 5.56 -0.55
C LEU A 12 10.47 6.07 -1.86
N ILE A 13 11.41 7.02 -1.78
CA ILE A 13 11.87 7.79 -2.95
C ILE A 13 13.36 7.60 -3.29
N GLY A 14 14.07 6.75 -2.54
CA GLY A 14 15.51 6.54 -2.63
C GLY A 14 16.31 7.54 -1.79
N GLU A 15 17.51 7.14 -1.35
CA GLU A 15 18.35 7.93 -0.46
C GLU A 15 18.77 9.27 -1.05
N SER A 16 19.20 9.30 -2.31
CA SER A 16 19.66 10.53 -2.98
C SER A 16 18.58 11.62 -2.99
N ARG A 17 17.35 11.29 -3.41
CA ARG A 17 16.23 12.25 -3.44
C ARG A 17 15.77 12.63 -2.04
N ALA A 18 15.78 11.67 -1.11
CA ALA A 18 15.44 11.97 0.28
C ALA A 18 16.44 12.95 0.92
N MET A 19 17.74 12.81 0.64
CA MET A 19 18.77 13.71 1.16
C MET A 19 18.60 15.14 0.65
N ASP A 20 18.29 15.31 -0.64
CA ASP A 20 17.97 16.61 -1.23
C ASP A 20 16.80 17.29 -0.48
N LEU A 21 15.67 16.59 -0.31
CA LEU A 21 14.52 17.16 0.39
C LEU A 21 14.77 17.41 1.89
N ILE A 22 15.45 16.49 2.57
CA ILE A 22 15.71 16.58 4.02
C ILE A 22 16.67 17.73 4.34
N LEU A 23 17.73 17.91 3.53
CA LEU A 23 18.76 18.91 3.81
C LEU A 23 18.40 20.31 3.31
N THR A 24 17.66 20.41 2.19
CA THR A 24 17.31 21.72 1.61
C THR A 24 15.95 22.24 2.09
N GLY A 25 15.03 21.36 2.48
CA GLY A 25 13.66 21.75 2.81
C GLY A 25 12.87 22.34 1.64
N ARG A 26 13.34 22.16 0.39
CA ARG A 26 12.67 22.71 -0.79
C ARG A 26 11.26 22.14 -0.96
N THR A 27 10.41 22.90 -1.63
CA THR A 27 9.09 22.43 -2.04
C THR A 27 9.18 21.42 -3.18
N VAL A 28 8.18 20.54 -3.24
CA VAL A 28 7.99 19.53 -4.29
C VAL A 28 6.60 19.74 -4.86
N ASP A 29 6.49 19.87 -6.17
CA ASP A 29 5.19 19.97 -6.83
C ASP A 29 4.53 18.58 -7.02
N ALA A 30 3.27 18.57 -7.46
CA ALA A 30 2.51 17.33 -7.59
C ALA A 30 3.09 16.35 -8.63
N GLN A 31 3.65 16.86 -9.74
CA GLN A 31 4.19 16.03 -10.81
C GLN A 31 5.52 15.42 -10.42
N GLU A 32 6.39 16.21 -9.79
CA GLU A 32 7.62 15.69 -9.21
C GLU A 32 7.32 14.65 -8.12
N ALA A 33 6.37 14.94 -7.21
CA ALA A 33 5.98 14.00 -6.16
C ALA A 33 5.52 12.65 -6.73
N LEU A 34 4.78 12.66 -7.85
CA LEU A 34 4.40 11.45 -8.56
C LEU A 34 5.61 10.73 -9.17
N ALA A 35 6.46 11.47 -9.89
CA ALA A 35 7.62 10.92 -10.59
C ALA A 35 8.64 10.26 -9.67
N ILE A 36 8.79 10.78 -8.44
CA ILE A 36 9.75 10.24 -7.47
C ILE A 36 9.16 9.16 -6.54
N GLY A 37 7.86 8.89 -6.63
CA GLY A 37 7.17 7.92 -5.78
C GLY A 37 6.75 8.45 -4.40
N LEU A 38 6.76 9.77 -4.19
CA LEU A 38 6.24 10.41 -2.98
C LEU A 38 4.70 10.41 -2.95
N ALA A 39 4.07 10.52 -4.11
CA ALA A 39 2.63 10.41 -4.30
C ALA A 39 2.32 9.33 -5.34
N ASN A 40 1.16 8.67 -5.22
CA ASN A 40 0.73 7.61 -6.15
C ASN A 40 -0.24 8.12 -7.23
N ARG A 41 -0.84 9.30 -7.03
CA ARG A 41 -1.87 9.88 -7.92
C ARG A 41 -1.79 11.40 -7.89
N VAL A 42 -2.05 12.02 -9.04
CA VAL A 42 -2.24 13.47 -9.19
C VAL A 42 -3.62 13.71 -9.77
N VAL A 43 -4.35 14.67 -9.22
CA VAL A 43 -5.72 15.02 -9.63
C VAL A 43 -5.83 16.53 -9.79
N PRO A 44 -6.85 17.04 -10.50
CA PRO A 44 -7.08 18.48 -10.59
C PRO A 44 -7.23 19.14 -9.20
N ALA A 45 -6.87 20.42 -9.13
CA ALA A 45 -6.99 21.21 -7.91
C ALA A 45 -8.43 21.15 -7.36
N GLY A 46 -8.56 20.98 -6.05
CA GLY A 46 -9.85 20.83 -5.36
C GLY A 46 -10.42 19.39 -5.34
N GLN A 47 -9.86 18.44 -6.08
CA GLN A 47 -10.40 17.07 -6.17
C GLN A 47 -9.69 16.04 -5.28
N ALA A 48 -8.61 16.42 -4.58
CA ALA A 48 -7.78 15.50 -3.80
C ALA A 48 -8.59 14.71 -2.75
N LEU A 49 -9.49 15.37 -2.02
CA LEU A 49 -10.31 14.72 -0.99
C LEU A 49 -11.33 13.73 -1.58
N ALA A 50 -11.96 14.08 -2.71
CA ALA A 50 -12.92 13.21 -3.38
C ALA A 50 -12.23 11.93 -3.86
N ALA A 51 -11.13 12.07 -4.61
CA ALA A 51 -10.33 10.95 -5.09
C ALA A 51 -9.78 10.08 -3.95
N ALA A 52 -9.36 10.68 -2.84
CA ALA A 52 -8.92 9.94 -1.65
C ALA A 52 -10.05 9.12 -1.00
N ARG A 53 -11.27 9.66 -0.94
CA ARG A 53 -12.45 8.95 -0.41
C ARG A 53 -12.89 7.80 -1.31
N GLU A 54 -12.89 7.99 -2.62
CA GLU A 54 -13.17 6.93 -3.59
C GLU A 54 -12.17 5.78 -3.48
N LEU A 55 -10.88 6.10 -3.37
CA LEU A 55 -9.84 5.11 -3.10
C LEU A 55 -10.06 4.39 -1.78
N ALA A 56 -10.38 5.12 -0.71
CA ALA A 56 -10.62 4.54 0.60
C ALA A 56 -11.82 3.59 0.58
N ALA A 57 -12.91 3.96 -0.11
CA ALA A 57 -14.07 3.10 -0.30
C ALA A 57 -13.70 1.80 -1.05
N THR A 58 -12.88 1.92 -2.10
CA THR A 58 -12.37 0.76 -2.84
C THR A 58 -11.57 -0.18 -1.93
N ILE A 59 -10.65 0.36 -1.11
CA ILE A 59 -9.85 -0.44 -0.17
C ILE A 59 -10.72 -1.06 0.93
N ALA A 60 -11.71 -0.33 1.42
CA ALA A 60 -12.62 -0.78 2.47
C ALA A 60 -13.54 -1.93 2.02
N ALA A 61 -13.84 -2.02 0.71
CA ALA A 61 -14.66 -3.08 0.14
C ALA A 61 -13.94 -4.45 0.08
N PHE A 62 -12.61 -4.48 0.20
CA PHE A 62 -11.85 -5.73 0.20
C PHE A 62 -11.92 -6.45 1.55
N PRO A 63 -11.70 -7.78 1.58
CA PRO A 63 -11.55 -8.53 2.82
C PRO A 63 -10.44 -7.94 3.70
N GLN A 64 -10.82 -7.52 4.91
CA GLN A 64 -9.97 -6.66 5.72
C GLN A 64 -8.79 -7.41 6.34
N THR A 65 -8.91 -8.72 6.57
CA THR A 65 -7.76 -9.50 7.04
C THR A 65 -6.68 -9.55 5.97
N CYS A 66 -7.08 -9.77 4.72
CA CYS A 66 -6.17 -9.85 3.58
C CYS A 66 -5.39 -8.53 3.39
N VAL A 67 -6.11 -7.40 3.26
CA VAL A 67 -5.48 -6.08 3.07
C VAL A 67 -4.55 -5.70 4.22
N ARG A 68 -4.91 -6.07 5.46
CA ARG A 68 -4.09 -5.79 6.64
C ARG A 68 -2.84 -6.67 6.69
N SER A 69 -2.96 -7.95 6.32
CA SER A 69 -1.84 -8.88 6.19
C SER A 69 -0.85 -8.40 5.13
N ASP A 70 -1.31 -8.00 3.94
CA ASP A 70 -0.46 -7.48 2.87
C ASP A 70 0.31 -6.23 3.34
N ARG A 71 -0.40 -5.29 3.96
CA ARG A 71 0.22 -4.08 4.53
C ARG A 71 1.25 -4.41 5.61
N ALA A 72 0.99 -5.41 6.45
CA ALA A 72 1.91 -5.84 7.49
C ALA A 72 3.17 -6.47 6.89
N GLY A 73 3.03 -7.35 5.90
CA GLY A 73 4.13 -8.00 5.19
C GLY A 73 5.07 -6.97 4.54
N VAL A 74 4.52 -6.03 3.76
CA VAL A 74 5.32 -4.97 3.10
C VAL A 74 6.13 -4.15 4.09
N ARG A 75 5.57 -3.86 5.28
CA ARG A 75 6.25 -3.07 6.31
C ARG A 75 7.30 -3.87 7.07
N ALA A 76 7.02 -5.13 7.37
CA ALA A 76 7.86 -5.95 8.23
C ALA A 76 9.07 -6.53 7.47
N GLN A 77 8.95 -6.80 6.17
CA GLN A 77 10.04 -7.37 5.37
C GLN A 77 11.27 -6.45 5.27
N ALA A 78 11.10 -5.15 5.50
CA ALA A 78 12.18 -4.18 5.31
C ALA A 78 13.37 -4.46 6.26
N GLY A 79 14.47 -4.93 5.68
CA GLY A 79 15.69 -5.30 6.42
C GLY A 79 15.79 -6.78 6.79
N CYS A 80 14.79 -7.59 6.42
CA CYS A 80 14.84 -9.05 6.56
C CYS A 80 15.59 -9.70 5.38
N SER A 81 16.09 -10.92 5.59
CA SER A 81 16.48 -11.77 4.47
C SER A 81 15.25 -12.17 3.65
N LEU A 82 15.45 -12.50 2.37
CA LEU A 82 14.35 -12.99 1.52
C LEU A 82 13.64 -14.20 2.15
N ARG A 83 14.41 -15.13 2.75
CA ARG A 83 13.86 -16.31 3.41
C ARG A 83 12.95 -15.93 4.58
N ASP A 84 13.39 -15.04 5.45
CA ASP A 84 12.63 -14.65 6.63
C ASP A 84 11.38 -13.84 6.24
N ALA A 85 11.51 -12.96 5.24
CA ALA A 85 10.39 -12.21 4.68
C ALA A 85 9.31 -13.14 4.11
N LEU A 86 9.70 -14.14 3.31
CA LEU A 86 8.77 -15.14 2.75
C LEU A 86 8.14 -16.03 3.84
N ALA A 87 8.90 -16.40 4.88
CA ALA A 87 8.35 -17.15 6.01
C ALA A 87 7.30 -16.34 6.79
N GLN A 88 7.55 -15.04 6.98
CA GLN A 88 6.60 -14.13 7.61
C GLN A 88 5.36 -13.91 6.74
N GLU A 89 5.54 -13.69 5.43
CA GLU A 89 4.45 -13.59 4.46
C GLU A 89 3.56 -14.84 4.50
N PHE A 90 4.16 -16.04 4.51
CA PHE A 90 3.44 -17.29 4.62
C PHE A 90 2.61 -17.38 5.90
N ALA A 91 3.16 -16.98 7.04
CA ALA A 91 2.42 -16.98 8.31
C ALA A 91 1.20 -16.03 8.27
N LEU A 92 1.36 -14.82 7.71
CA LEU A 92 0.27 -13.87 7.50
C LEU A 92 -0.79 -14.41 6.53
N GLY A 93 -0.36 -15.02 5.43
CA GLY A 93 -1.24 -15.66 4.44
C GLY A 93 -2.06 -16.80 5.05
N MET A 94 -1.43 -17.66 5.85
CA MET A 94 -2.12 -18.74 6.55
C MET A 94 -3.14 -18.22 7.57
N ALA A 95 -2.85 -17.12 8.26
CA ALA A 95 -3.81 -16.48 9.16
C ALA A 95 -5.03 -15.94 8.38
N THR A 96 -4.81 -15.32 7.21
CA THR A 96 -5.88 -14.87 6.31
C THR A 96 -6.72 -16.06 5.79
N LEU A 97 -6.09 -17.16 5.37
CA LEU A 97 -6.83 -18.35 4.92
C LEU A 97 -7.72 -18.92 6.03
N ARG A 98 -7.21 -18.96 7.26
CA ARG A 98 -7.95 -19.44 8.44
C ARG A 98 -9.09 -18.52 8.87
N SER A 99 -9.09 -17.25 8.46
CA SER A 99 -10.22 -16.34 8.74
C SER A 99 -11.49 -16.71 7.97
N GLY A 100 -11.36 -17.53 6.92
CA GLY A 100 -12.47 -17.92 6.04
C GLY A 100 -12.81 -16.91 4.95
N GLU A 101 -12.26 -15.68 5.02
CA GLU A 101 -12.49 -14.63 4.01
C GLU A 101 -12.09 -15.09 2.60
N SER A 102 -10.96 -15.79 2.48
CA SER A 102 -10.47 -16.30 1.19
C SER A 102 -11.40 -17.34 0.57
N GLN A 103 -12.03 -18.20 1.37
CA GLN A 103 -12.97 -19.21 0.87
C GLN A 103 -14.26 -18.59 0.37
N GLN A 104 -14.79 -17.59 1.09
CA GLN A 104 -15.98 -16.84 0.68
C GLN A 104 -15.72 -16.07 -0.62
N GLY A 105 -14.56 -15.40 -0.73
CA GLY A 105 -14.15 -14.71 -1.95
C GLY A 105 -13.99 -15.67 -3.14
N ALA A 106 -13.32 -16.81 -2.94
CA ALA A 106 -13.15 -17.83 -3.97
C ALA A 106 -14.50 -18.44 -4.41
N ALA A 107 -15.43 -18.68 -3.49
CA ALA A 107 -16.77 -19.17 -3.80
C ALA A 107 -17.58 -18.15 -4.62
N ARG A 108 -17.57 -16.87 -4.23
CA ARG A 108 -18.19 -15.78 -5.03
C ARG A 108 -17.58 -15.70 -6.43
N PHE A 109 -16.26 -15.84 -6.53
CA PHE A 109 -15.55 -15.83 -7.81
C PHE A 109 -15.89 -17.03 -8.71
N ALA A 110 -15.91 -18.23 -8.13
CA ALA A 110 -16.31 -19.45 -8.83
C ALA A 110 -17.77 -19.38 -9.32
N ALA A 111 -18.66 -18.76 -8.53
CA ALA A 111 -20.05 -18.48 -8.88
C ALA A 111 -20.23 -17.35 -9.90
N GLY A 112 -19.16 -16.67 -10.32
CA GLY A 112 -19.16 -15.72 -11.44
C GLY A 112 -18.97 -14.25 -11.05
N ALA A 113 -18.96 -13.89 -9.76
CA ALA A 113 -18.64 -12.54 -9.33
C ALA A 113 -17.15 -12.23 -9.60
N GLY A 114 -16.80 -11.04 -10.10
CA GLY A 114 -15.39 -10.70 -10.32
C GLY A 114 -14.68 -11.33 -11.54
N ARG A 115 -15.29 -12.30 -12.27
CA ARG A 115 -14.71 -12.86 -13.52
C ARG A 115 -14.57 -11.83 -14.67
N LYS A 116 -15.05 -10.60 -14.46
CA LYS A 116 -14.92 -9.44 -15.37
C LYS A 116 -14.46 -8.15 -14.66
N GLY A 117 -13.90 -8.24 -13.45
CA GLY A 117 -13.45 -7.07 -12.69
C GLY A 117 -14.56 -6.26 -12.00
N VAL A 118 -15.76 -6.82 -11.85
CA VAL A 118 -16.88 -6.18 -11.12
C VAL A 118 -16.87 -6.67 -9.68
N PHE A 119 -16.67 -5.75 -8.74
CA PHE A 119 -16.70 -5.97 -7.29
C PHE A 119 -17.89 -5.20 -6.72
N GLU A 120 -19.03 -5.88 -6.51
CA GLU A 120 -20.19 -5.39 -5.73
C GLU A 120 -20.31 -6.12 -4.39
#